data_AF-A0A4P6DWB4-F1
#
_entry.id   AF-A0A4P6DWB4-F1
#
_cell.length_a   1.000
_cell.length_b   1.000
_cell.length_c   1.000
_cell.angle_alpha   90.00
_cell.angle_beta   90.00
_cell.angle_gamma   90.00
#
_symmetry.space_group_name_H-M   'P 1'
#
loop_
_entity.id
_entity.type
_entity.pdbx_description
1 polymer ?
#
loop_
_entity_poly.entity_id
_entity_poly.type
_entity_poly.pdbx_seq_one_letter_code
_entity_poly.pdbx_strand_id
1 'polypeptide(L)'
;MTYPYIEISRLAKKESWRKEVNRPIYRLHKWWAQRLGSVFRANIIHAIEPSNDEWSSFYQKHSYTATVLDPFMGSGTTLGEALKVGCNVIGCDINPVSTFLVREELRHVDLWEVQREYERIDAEIGERIRAMHRTVLPDGEMADVLYYFWVMVVKSPTGEELPLFKNYVISKNAYPSKKPEIWVLCPDCGEVFQSTYTSHEATCPACGNEYDPWVGRVKGSVVTDEEGNKHKIKDLVNSSEPPKERLYAMLAVDKKGDKHFLRVSEYDLDLYANAESELEASDLPNPLGEIDSGYNADQPRAYGFNKWRDLYNARELLSLGLLAKSILTIGK
;
A
#
# COMPACT_ATOMS: atom_id res chain seq x y z
N MET A 1 -25.75 11.55 36.77
CA MET A 1 -25.17 11.02 35.52
C MET A 1 -23.72 11.39 35.51
N THR A 2 -22.86 10.39 35.43
CA THR A 2 -21.42 10.62 35.34
C THR A 2 -20.94 9.93 34.08
N TYR A 3 -20.75 10.70 33.01
CA TYR A 3 -20.14 10.19 31.80
C TYR A 3 -18.70 9.75 32.14
N PRO A 4 -18.31 8.48 31.88
CA PRO A 4 -17.05 7.91 32.37
C PRO A 4 -15.84 8.33 31.52
N TYR A 5 -15.61 9.64 31.45
CA TYR A 5 -14.67 10.25 30.51
C TYR A 5 -13.22 9.81 30.75
N ILE A 6 -12.82 9.54 32.00
CA ILE A 6 -11.45 9.13 32.34
C ILE A 6 -11.18 7.74 31.77
N GLU A 7 -12.09 6.81 32.02
CA GLU A 7 -12.02 5.42 31.59
C GLU A 7 -12.06 5.33 30.06
N ILE A 8 -13.01 6.03 29.43
CA ILE A 8 -13.14 6.11 27.98
C ILE A 8 -11.88 6.71 27.36
N SER A 9 -11.33 7.79 27.93
CA SER A 9 -10.11 8.42 27.40
C SER A 9 -8.90 7.49 27.45
N ARG A 10 -8.74 6.72 28.53
CA ARG A 10 -7.67 5.72 28.63
C ARG A 10 -7.82 4.61 27.59
N LEU A 11 -9.05 4.12 27.37
CA LEU A 11 -9.34 3.13 26.36
C LEU A 11 -9.13 3.68 24.94
N ALA A 12 -9.65 4.87 24.66
CA ALA A 12 -9.51 5.58 23.40
C ALA A 12 -8.03 5.81 23.03
N LYS A 13 -7.18 6.16 24.01
CA LYS A 13 -5.73 6.29 23.78
C LYS A 13 -5.11 4.96 23.33
N LYS A 14 -5.49 3.82 23.93
CA LYS A 14 -5.03 2.50 23.49
C LYS A 14 -5.56 2.15 22.10
N GLU A 15 -6.86 2.36 21.87
CA GLU A 15 -7.52 2.11 20.57
C GLU A 15 -6.89 2.94 19.45
N SER A 16 -6.44 4.16 19.76
CA SER A 16 -5.84 5.07 18.78
C SER A 16 -4.53 4.57 18.17
N TRP A 17 -3.87 3.61 18.82
CA TRP A 17 -2.72 2.89 18.29
C TRP A 17 -3.16 1.63 17.55
N ARG A 18 -2.55 1.35 16.39
CA ARG A 18 -2.82 0.15 15.57
C ARG A 18 -4.34 -0.10 15.39
N LYS A 19 -5.04 0.95 14.94
CA LYS A 19 -6.51 0.98 14.84
C LYS A 19 -7.07 -0.16 13.98
N GLU A 20 -6.33 -0.58 12.96
CA GLU A 20 -6.61 -1.71 12.10
C GLU A 20 -6.68 -3.06 12.83
N VAL A 21 -5.97 -3.20 13.96
CA VAL A 21 -6.03 -4.39 14.81
C VAL A 21 -7.22 -4.31 15.77
N ASN A 22 -7.47 -3.14 16.35
CA ASN A 22 -8.50 -2.96 17.38
C ASN A 22 -9.93 -2.82 16.82
N ARG A 23 -10.06 -2.34 15.57
CA ARG A 23 -11.32 -2.06 14.87
C ARG A 23 -11.21 -2.42 13.38
N PRO A 24 -11.01 -3.70 13.03
CA PRO A 24 -10.73 -4.12 11.66
C PRO A 24 -11.86 -3.74 10.69
N ILE A 25 -13.13 -3.85 11.10
CA ILE A 25 -14.29 -3.53 10.27
C ILE A 25 -14.28 -2.09 9.75
N TYR A 26 -13.96 -1.11 10.59
CA TYR A 26 -13.87 0.32 10.20
C TYR A 26 -12.58 0.66 9.46
N ARG A 27 -11.73 -0.34 9.21
CA ARG A 27 -10.39 -0.20 8.65
C ARG A 27 -10.21 -1.05 7.40
N LEU A 28 -11.28 -1.67 6.91
CA LEU A 28 -11.30 -2.34 5.61
C LEU A 28 -10.87 -1.38 4.50
N HIS A 29 -11.24 -0.09 4.61
CA HIS A 29 -10.74 0.96 3.73
C HIS A 29 -10.11 2.13 4.48
N LYS A 30 -9.15 2.79 3.81
CA LYS A 30 -8.50 3.99 4.35
C LYS A 30 -9.44 5.19 4.26
N TRP A 31 -9.90 5.66 5.41
CA TRP A 31 -10.64 6.91 5.54
C TRP A 31 -9.89 7.92 6.42
N TRP A 32 -10.03 9.21 6.10
CA TRP A 32 -9.40 10.28 6.86
C TRP A 32 -10.26 10.65 8.08
N ALA A 33 -9.62 11.12 9.17
CA ALA A 33 -10.29 11.61 10.37
C ALA A 33 -11.25 10.62 11.07
N GLN A 34 -11.04 9.31 10.92
CA GLN A 34 -11.87 8.29 11.57
C GLN A 34 -11.94 8.45 13.09
N ARG A 35 -13.16 8.31 13.60
CA ARG A 35 -13.47 8.39 15.02
C ARG A 35 -13.16 7.06 15.72
N LEU A 36 -13.05 7.12 17.04
CA LEU A 36 -12.76 5.93 17.86
C LEU A 36 -14.08 5.29 18.27
N GLY A 37 -14.20 3.98 18.07
CA GLY A 37 -15.39 3.21 18.40
C GLY A 37 -15.69 3.28 19.90
N SER A 38 -14.68 3.24 20.77
CA SER A 38 -14.90 3.38 22.22
C SER A 38 -15.60 4.68 22.61
N VAL A 39 -15.26 5.79 21.95
CA VAL A 39 -15.87 7.10 22.20
C VAL A 39 -17.32 7.10 21.72
N PHE A 40 -17.57 6.59 20.51
CA PHE A 40 -18.92 6.59 19.93
C PHE A 40 -19.87 5.63 20.64
N ARG A 41 -19.42 4.44 21.02
CA ARG A 41 -20.21 3.52 21.85
C ARG A 41 -20.64 4.17 23.17
N ALA A 42 -19.72 4.82 23.86
CA ALA A 42 -20.04 5.52 25.09
C ALA A 42 -21.02 6.68 24.89
N ASN A 43 -20.82 7.50 23.85
CA ASN A 43 -21.76 8.57 23.50
C ASN A 43 -23.17 8.04 23.21
N ILE A 44 -23.28 6.90 22.50
CA ILE A 44 -24.57 6.28 22.17
C ILE A 44 -25.27 5.77 23.44
N ILE A 45 -24.56 5.04 24.30
CA ILE A 45 -25.10 4.56 25.59
C ILE A 45 -25.56 5.75 26.44
N HIS A 46 -24.72 6.77 26.58
CA HIS A 46 -25.05 7.98 27.34
C HIS A 46 -26.29 8.71 26.79
N ALA A 47 -26.43 8.78 25.46
CA ALA A 47 -27.56 9.44 24.82
C ALA A 47 -28.89 8.68 24.98
N ILE A 48 -28.86 7.35 25.09
CA ILE A 48 -30.06 6.50 25.15
C ILE A 48 -30.44 6.15 26.59
N GLU A 49 -29.46 5.76 27.40
CA GLU A 49 -29.62 5.25 28.76
C GLU A 49 -28.61 5.92 29.71
N PRO A 50 -28.78 7.23 29.97
CA PRO A 50 -27.88 7.92 30.87
C PRO A 50 -28.02 7.38 32.31
N SER A 51 -26.90 7.05 32.94
CA SER A 51 -26.91 6.47 34.30
C SER A 51 -25.71 6.93 35.15
N ASN A 52 -25.63 6.44 36.39
CA ASN A 52 -24.48 6.69 37.26
C ASN A 52 -23.39 5.61 37.13
N ASP A 53 -23.63 4.55 36.35
CA ASP A 53 -22.71 3.42 36.15
C ASP A 53 -22.56 3.04 34.66
N GLU A 54 -22.45 4.06 33.81
CA GLU A 54 -22.31 3.90 32.36
C GLU A 54 -21.04 3.13 31.97
N TRP A 55 -20.01 3.15 32.83
CA TRP A 55 -18.79 2.38 32.57
C TRP A 55 -19.03 0.87 32.64
N SER A 56 -19.83 0.40 33.60
CA SER A 56 -20.23 -1.00 33.64
C SER A 56 -21.15 -1.33 32.47
N SER A 57 -22.11 -0.44 32.15
CA SER A 57 -23.00 -0.59 31.00
C SER A 57 -22.23 -0.68 29.67
N PHE A 58 -21.10 0.03 29.52
CA PHE A 58 -20.26 0.00 28.32
C PHE A 58 -19.90 -1.42 27.86
N TYR A 59 -19.63 -2.33 28.80
CA TYR A 59 -19.23 -3.71 28.51
C TYR A 59 -20.40 -4.71 28.43
N GLN A 60 -21.63 -4.26 28.64
CA GLN A 60 -22.81 -5.11 28.58
C GLN A 60 -23.34 -5.26 27.15
N LYS A 61 -24.11 -6.33 26.95
CA LYS A 61 -24.90 -6.52 25.72
C LYS A 61 -26.16 -5.69 25.84
N HIS A 62 -26.44 -4.92 24.79
CA HIS A 62 -27.61 -4.05 24.69
C HIS A 62 -28.57 -4.54 23.60
N SER A 63 -29.80 -4.08 23.66
CA SER A 63 -30.83 -4.31 22.62
C SER A 63 -31.73 -3.07 22.53
N TYR A 64 -31.09 -1.90 22.38
CA TYR A 64 -31.81 -0.64 22.26
C TYR A 64 -32.64 -0.62 20.97
N THR A 65 -33.90 -0.19 21.03
CA THR A 65 -34.78 -0.09 19.85
C THR A 65 -34.76 1.30 19.20
N ALA A 66 -33.82 2.16 19.61
CA ALA A 66 -33.66 3.51 19.09
C ALA A 66 -33.14 3.51 17.64
N THR A 67 -33.39 4.61 16.93
CA THR A 67 -32.81 4.86 15.60
C THR A 67 -31.76 5.95 15.69
N VAL A 68 -30.55 5.68 15.21
CA VAL A 68 -29.43 6.63 15.16
C VAL A 68 -29.24 7.12 13.73
N LEU A 69 -29.32 8.43 13.53
CA LEU A 69 -29.01 9.10 12.26
C LEU A 69 -27.61 9.73 12.34
N ASP A 70 -26.71 9.36 11.43
CA ASP A 70 -25.46 10.08 11.20
C ASP A 70 -25.48 10.71 9.80
N PRO A 71 -25.74 12.03 9.68
CA PRO A 71 -25.83 12.71 8.39
C PRO A 71 -24.46 12.98 7.75
N PHE A 72 -23.35 12.67 8.44
CA PHE A 72 -21.98 12.86 7.97
C PHE A 72 -21.12 11.64 8.35
N MET A 73 -21.61 10.45 7.98
CA MET A 73 -21.14 9.19 8.57
C MET A 73 -19.66 8.87 8.29
N GLY A 74 -19.07 9.38 7.20
CA GLY A 74 -17.71 9.04 6.81
C GLY A 74 -17.49 7.52 6.82
N SER A 75 -16.49 7.06 7.57
CA SER A 75 -16.21 5.62 7.72
C SER A 75 -17.23 4.83 8.56
N GLY A 76 -18.41 5.36 8.86
CA GLY A 76 -19.51 4.60 9.47
C GLY A 76 -19.30 4.15 10.91
N THR A 77 -18.30 4.68 11.64
CA THR A 77 -18.00 4.27 13.02
C THR A 77 -19.21 4.45 13.94
N THR A 78 -19.93 5.57 13.83
CA THR A 78 -21.15 5.82 14.61
C THR A 78 -22.20 4.73 14.36
N LEU A 79 -22.41 4.38 13.10
CA LEU A 79 -23.42 3.40 12.71
C LEU A 79 -23.05 2.00 13.19
N GLY A 80 -21.80 1.60 12.99
CA GLY A 80 -21.33 0.29 13.45
C GLY A 80 -21.41 0.14 14.98
N GLU A 81 -21.06 1.18 15.75
CA GLU A 81 -21.18 1.13 17.20
C GLU A 81 -22.64 1.16 17.68
N ALA A 82 -23.53 1.86 16.95
CA ALA A 82 -24.96 1.87 17.22
C ALA A 82 -25.60 0.50 16.96
N LEU A 83 -25.27 -0.16 15.84
CA LEU A 83 -25.72 -1.52 15.55
C LEU A 83 -25.28 -2.51 16.64
N LYS A 84 -24.04 -2.40 17.15
CA LYS A 84 -23.52 -3.27 18.22
C LYS A 84 -24.30 -3.15 19.54
N VAL A 85 -25.02 -2.06 19.77
CA VAL A 85 -25.88 -1.88 20.96
C VAL A 85 -27.36 -2.12 20.66
N GLY A 86 -27.69 -2.60 19.45
CA GLY A 86 -29.03 -3.01 19.04
C GLY A 86 -29.83 -1.94 18.30
N CYS A 87 -29.31 -0.72 18.15
CA CYS A 87 -30.03 0.37 17.48
C CYS A 87 -30.24 0.09 16.00
N ASN A 88 -31.30 0.67 15.44
CA ASN A 88 -31.43 0.88 14.00
C ASN A 88 -30.55 2.07 13.59
N VAL A 89 -30.06 2.07 12.34
CA VAL A 89 -29.14 3.10 11.86
C VAL A 89 -29.54 3.65 10.50
N ILE A 90 -29.35 4.96 10.32
CA ILE A 90 -29.47 5.66 9.05
C ILE A 90 -28.20 6.47 8.85
N GLY A 91 -27.52 6.25 7.73
CA GLY A 91 -26.27 6.93 7.39
C GLY A 91 -26.40 7.74 6.12
N CYS A 92 -25.81 8.93 6.09
CA CYS A 92 -25.67 9.75 4.88
C CYS A 92 -24.24 10.28 4.77
N ASP A 93 -23.76 10.36 3.52
CA ASP A 93 -22.53 11.05 3.18
C ASP A 93 -22.65 11.56 1.74
N ILE A 94 -22.10 12.75 1.47
CA ILE A 94 -22.05 13.29 0.11
C ILE A 94 -21.09 12.49 -0.78
N ASN A 95 -20.08 11.85 -0.19
CA ASN A 95 -19.14 11.03 -0.92
C ASN A 95 -19.77 9.64 -1.20
N PRO A 96 -20.02 9.28 -2.48
CA PRO A 96 -20.60 7.98 -2.82
C PRO A 96 -19.71 6.80 -2.40
N VAL A 97 -18.38 7.00 -2.34
CA VAL A 97 -17.44 5.99 -1.86
C VAL A 97 -17.70 5.69 -0.38
N SER A 98 -17.92 6.72 0.44
CA SER A 98 -18.27 6.57 1.86
C SER A 98 -19.51 5.67 2.04
N THR A 99 -20.57 5.96 1.27
CA THR A 99 -21.82 5.20 1.30
C THR A 99 -21.64 3.75 0.86
N PHE A 100 -20.91 3.52 -0.22
CA PHE A 100 -20.59 2.17 -0.67
C PHE A 100 -19.82 1.38 0.39
N LEU A 101 -18.74 1.98 0.92
CA LEU A 101 -17.89 1.33 1.91
C LEU A 101 -18.64 0.95 3.17
N VAL A 102 -19.36 1.88 3.79
CA VAL A 102 -20.11 1.61 5.03
C VAL A 102 -21.19 0.56 4.81
N ARG A 103 -21.82 0.54 3.63
CA ARG A 103 -22.80 -0.50 3.27
C ARG A 103 -22.15 -1.88 3.21
N GLU A 104 -20.99 -2.00 2.57
CA GLU A 104 -20.27 -3.29 2.49
C GLU A 104 -19.66 -3.71 3.83
N GLU A 105 -19.09 -2.77 4.59
CA GLU A 105 -18.52 -3.02 5.93
C GLU A 105 -19.57 -3.59 6.89
N LEU A 106 -20.81 -3.09 6.83
CA LEU A 106 -21.90 -3.50 7.72
C LEU A 106 -22.83 -4.57 7.11
N ARG A 107 -22.54 -5.03 5.88
CA ARG A 107 -23.34 -6.05 5.21
C ARG A 107 -23.26 -7.36 5.98
N HIS A 108 -24.42 -7.96 6.24
CA HIS A 108 -24.45 -9.33 6.73
C HIS A 108 -24.02 -10.28 5.62
N VAL A 109 -22.99 -11.08 5.87
CA VAL A 109 -22.43 -12.06 4.93
C VAL A 109 -22.38 -13.43 5.59
N ASP A 110 -22.63 -14.49 4.81
CA ASP A 110 -22.38 -15.86 5.27
C ASP A 110 -20.87 -16.12 5.21
N LEU A 111 -20.25 -16.28 6.38
CA LEU A 111 -18.81 -16.49 6.49
C LEU A 111 -18.36 -17.81 5.85
N TRP A 112 -19.22 -18.82 5.80
CA TRP A 112 -18.90 -20.09 5.14
C TRP A 112 -18.86 -19.94 3.63
N GLU A 113 -19.78 -19.14 3.07
CA GLU A 113 -19.79 -18.81 1.65
C GLU A 113 -18.55 -17.99 1.29
N VAL A 114 -18.20 -16.97 2.07
CA VAL A 114 -16.99 -16.17 1.84
C VAL A 114 -15.73 -17.05 1.87
N GLN A 115 -15.61 -17.94 2.87
CA GLN A 115 -14.48 -18.85 2.98
C GLN A 115 -14.40 -19.81 1.78
N ARG A 116 -15.54 -20.38 1.37
CA ARG A 116 -15.62 -21.28 0.21
C ARG A 116 -15.19 -20.59 -1.08
N GLU A 117 -15.67 -19.37 -1.33
CA GLU A 117 -15.28 -18.62 -2.52
C GLU A 117 -13.80 -18.21 -2.49
N TYR A 118 -13.28 -17.85 -1.32
CA TYR A 118 -11.84 -17.59 -1.14
C TYR A 118 -11.00 -18.83 -1.52
N GLU A 119 -11.32 -20.00 -0.97
CA GLU A 119 -10.61 -21.25 -1.26
C GLU A 119 -10.69 -21.65 -2.74
N ARG A 120 -11.85 -21.44 -3.35
CA ARG A 120 -12.05 -21.67 -4.80
C ARG A 120 -11.12 -20.77 -5.61
N ILE A 121 -11.09 -19.48 -5.32
CA ILE A 121 -10.25 -18.50 -6.04
C ILE A 121 -8.77 -18.82 -5.83
N ASP A 122 -8.35 -19.12 -4.60
CA ASP A 122 -6.95 -19.46 -4.32
C ASP A 122 -6.51 -20.74 -5.05
N ALA A 123 -7.37 -21.75 -5.12
CA ALA A 123 -7.10 -22.97 -5.88
C ALA A 123 -7.07 -22.73 -7.40
N GLU A 124 -7.86 -21.79 -7.92
CA GLU A 124 -7.93 -21.49 -9.35
C GLU A 124 -6.75 -20.64 -9.84
N ILE A 125 -6.40 -19.57 -9.12
CA ILE A 125 -5.43 -18.56 -9.60
C ILE A 125 -4.34 -18.21 -8.57
N GLY A 126 -4.44 -18.68 -7.32
CA GLY A 126 -3.57 -18.22 -6.24
C GLY A 126 -2.10 -18.54 -6.50
N GLU A 127 -1.80 -19.78 -6.90
CA GLU A 127 -0.42 -20.18 -7.19
C GLU A 127 0.14 -19.51 -8.44
N ARG A 128 -0.70 -19.25 -9.44
CA ARG A 128 -0.30 -18.49 -10.64
C ARG A 128 0.11 -17.07 -10.27
N ILE A 129 -0.63 -16.41 -9.40
CA ILE A 129 -0.25 -15.08 -8.90
C ILE A 129 1.04 -15.18 -8.09
N ARG A 130 1.12 -16.07 -7.09
CA ARG A 130 2.32 -16.23 -6.26
C ARG A 130 3.59 -16.52 -7.07
N ALA A 131 3.49 -17.32 -8.13
CA ALA A 131 4.62 -17.64 -9.00
C ALA A 131 5.24 -16.40 -9.67
N MET A 132 4.47 -15.35 -9.94
CA MET A 132 4.96 -14.06 -10.46
C MET A 132 5.71 -13.22 -9.40
N HIS A 133 5.62 -13.61 -8.13
CA HIS A 133 6.21 -12.91 -6.99
C HIS A 133 7.24 -13.78 -6.27
N ARG A 134 8.08 -14.49 -7.03
CA ARG A 134 9.16 -15.31 -6.52
C ARG A 134 10.49 -14.98 -7.17
N THR A 135 11.57 -15.31 -6.49
CA THR A 135 12.95 -15.19 -6.97
C THR A 135 13.79 -16.37 -6.52
N VAL A 136 15.01 -16.46 -7.05
CA VAL A 136 16.02 -17.46 -6.68
C VAL A 136 17.03 -16.81 -5.75
N LEU A 137 17.19 -17.35 -4.55
CA LEU A 137 18.20 -16.92 -3.59
C LEU A 137 19.61 -17.34 -4.04
N PRO A 138 20.68 -16.73 -3.48
CA PRO A 138 22.06 -17.08 -3.84
C PRO A 138 22.43 -18.56 -3.59
N ASP A 139 21.73 -19.25 -2.70
CA ASP A 139 21.90 -20.68 -2.43
C ASP A 139 21.11 -21.59 -3.40
N GLY A 140 20.36 -20.99 -4.33
CA GLY A 140 19.53 -21.68 -5.32
C GLY A 140 18.11 -21.99 -4.85
N GLU A 141 17.74 -21.68 -3.60
CA GLU A 141 16.38 -21.89 -3.12
C GLU A 141 15.41 -20.83 -3.66
N MET A 142 14.16 -21.23 -3.89
CA MET A 142 13.08 -20.31 -4.23
C MET A 142 12.58 -19.57 -2.99
N ALA A 143 12.34 -18.27 -3.12
CA ALA A 143 11.78 -17.42 -2.08
C ALA A 143 10.67 -16.51 -2.63
N ASP A 144 9.72 -16.14 -1.77
CA ASP A 144 8.68 -15.18 -2.12
C ASP A 144 9.24 -13.75 -2.00
N VAL A 145 8.94 -12.91 -2.98
CA VAL A 145 9.33 -11.50 -3.00
C VAL A 145 8.26 -10.67 -2.31
N LEU A 146 8.65 -9.94 -1.25
CA LEU A 146 7.77 -9.01 -0.55
C LEU A 146 7.72 -7.63 -1.20
N TYR A 147 8.85 -7.13 -1.70
CA TYR A 147 8.92 -5.83 -2.35
C TYR A 147 9.82 -5.87 -3.58
N TYR A 148 9.35 -5.25 -4.66
CA TYR A 148 10.14 -4.89 -5.83
C TYR A 148 10.43 -3.39 -5.78
N PHE A 149 11.68 -3.00 -5.99
CA PHE A 149 12.09 -1.61 -5.97
C PHE A 149 12.34 -1.11 -7.40
N TRP A 150 11.53 -0.14 -7.82
CA TRP A 150 11.57 0.45 -9.15
C TRP A 150 12.05 1.90 -9.10
N VAL A 151 12.77 2.31 -10.13
CA VAL A 151 13.20 3.70 -10.34
C VAL A 151 12.71 4.18 -11.69
N MET A 152 12.17 5.40 -11.74
CA MET A 152 11.87 6.04 -13.02
C MET A 152 13.17 6.44 -13.73
N VAL A 153 13.19 6.29 -15.04
CA VAL A 153 14.32 6.57 -15.93
C VAL A 153 13.88 7.59 -16.97
N VAL A 154 14.63 8.70 -17.06
CA VAL A 154 14.46 9.71 -18.12
C VAL A 154 15.64 9.65 -19.07
N LYS A 155 15.55 10.31 -20.23
CA LYS A 155 16.66 10.41 -21.17
C LYS A 155 17.22 11.82 -21.21
N SER A 156 18.54 11.96 -21.20
CA SER A 156 19.20 13.23 -21.47
C SER A 156 18.98 13.67 -22.93
N PRO A 157 19.27 14.93 -23.29
CA PRO A 157 19.27 15.37 -24.70
C PRO A 157 20.24 14.59 -25.58
N THR A 158 21.28 13.98 -25.01
CA THR A 158 22.25 13.12 -25.73
C THR A 158 21.79 11.67 -25.85
N GLY A 159 20.68 11.30 -25.20
CA GLY A 159 20.11 9.96 -25.22
C GLY A 159 20.56 9.04 -24.06
N GLU A 160 21.40 9.53 -23.15
CA GLU A 160 21.79 8.80 -21.93
C GLU A 160 20.55 8.48 -21.08
N GLU A 161 20.45 7.25 -20.58
CA GLU A 161 19.41 6.89 -19.61
C GLU A 161 19.82 7.33 -18.20
N LEU A 162 18.95 8.11 -17.55
CA LEU A 162 19.17 8.72 -16.24
C LEU A 162 18.16 8.15 -15.22
N PRO A 163 18.51 7.09 -14.48
CA PRO A 163 17.70 6.61 -13.36
C PRO A 163 17.62 7.67 -12.26
N LEU A 164 16.42 8.03 -11.83
CA LEU A 164 16.15 9.16 -10.94
C LEU A 164 16.44 8.86 -9.44
N PHE A 165 17.60 8.29 -9.14
CA PHE A 165 18.06 8.05 -7.77
C PHE A 165 18.40 9.36 -7.05
N LYS A 166 17.69 9.63 -5.95
CA LYS A 166 18.05 10.71 -4.99
C LYS A 166 19.26 10.33 -4.15
N ASN A 167 19.37 9.03 -3.86
CA ASN A 167 20.48 8.37 -3.18
C ASN A 167 20.37 6.87 -3.50
N TYR A 168 21.35 6.10 -3.05
CA TYR A 168 21.46 4.66 -3.26
C TYR A 168 21.17 3.86 -1.99
N VAL A 169 20.51 4.44 -0.98
CA VAL A 169 20.05 3.74 0.22
C VAL A 169 18.66 3.13 -0.06
N ILE A 170 18.59 1.80 -0.08
CA ILE A 170 17.37 1.04 -0.36
C ILE A 170 16.48 0.95 0.88
N SER A 171 17.10 0.65 2.03
CA SER A 171 16.36 0.40 3.28
C SER A 171 17.17 0.82 4.49
N LYS A 172 16.47 1.30 5.52
CA LYS A 172 17.02 1.65 6.83
C LYS A 172 16.06 1.26 7.94
N ASN A 173 16.62 0.99 9.12
CA ASN A 173 15.84 0.78 10.32
C ASN A 173 15.10 2.06 10.76
N ALA A 174 13.96 1.91 11.43
CA ALA A 174 13.17 3.04 11.96
C ALA A 174 13.93 3.88 13.00
N TYR A 175 14.86 3.25 13.73
CA TYR A 175 15.74 3.89 14.70
C TYR A 175 17.22 3.59 14.36
N PRO A 176 17.80 4.29 13.37
CA PRO A 176 19.18 4.04 12.94
C PRO A 176 20.22 4.23 14.05
N SER A 177 19.92 5.07 15.05
CA SER A 177 20.79 5.25 16.22
C SER A 177 20.95 3.99 17.09
N LYS A 178 20.02 3.03 17.00
CA LYS A 178 20.09 1.75 17.72
C LYS A 178 20.46 0.58 16.82
N LYS A 179 20.05 0.64 15.55
CA LYS A 179 20.30 -0.38 14.53
C LYS A 179 20.79 0.33 13.26
N PRO A 180 22.09 0.64 13.18
CA PRO A 180 22.64 1.50 12.13
C PRO A 180 22.74 0.80 10.77
N GLU A 181 22.43 -0.49 10.68
CA GLU A 181 22.51 -1.25 9.44
C GLU A 181 21.53 -0.68 8.41
N ILE A 182 22.04 -0.49 7.20
CA ILE A 182 21.28 -0.08 6.02
C ILE A 182 21.62 -1.02 4.86
N TRP A 183 20.75 -1.04 3.85
CA TRP A 183 21.00 -1.70 2.58
C TRP A 183 21.20 -0.66 1.50
N VAL A 184 22.25 -0.82 0.70
CA VAL A 184 22.64 0.11 -0.37
C VAL A 184 22.72 -0.60 -1.72
N LEU A 185 22.52 0.16 -2.79
CA LEU A 185 22.65 -0.25 -4.18
C LEU A 185 23.98 0.25 -4.74
N CYS A 186 24.75 -0.59 -5.43
CA CYS A 186 25.88 -0.11 -6.24
C CYS A 186 25.37 0.54 -7.53
N PRO A 187 25.73 1.81 -7.83
CA PRO A 187 25.27 2.48 -9.05
C PRO A 187 25.81 1.86 -10.33
N ASP A 188 26.95 1.17 -10.28
CA ASP A 188 27.63 0.67 -11.48
C ASP A 188 27.16 -0.73 -11.87
N CYS A 189 27.16 -1.66 -10.90
CA CYS A 189 26.84 -3.06 -11.17
C CYS A 189 25.48 -3.51 -10.62
N GLY A 190 24.79 -2.67 -9.85
CA GLY A 190 23.48 -3.01 -9.25
C GLY A 190 23.55 -3.97 -8.06
N GLU A 191 24.73 -4.27 -7.53
CA GLU A 191 24.86 -5.13 -6.34
C GLU A 191 24.17 -4.50 -5.13
N VAL A 192 23.54 -5.34 -4.32
CA VAL A 192 22.83 -4.91 -3.11
C VAL A 192 23.52 -5.48 -1.88
N PHE A 193 24.01 -4.62 -1.00
CA PHE A 193 24.83 -5.03 0.14
C PHE A 193 24.59 -4.14 1.35
N GLN A 194 25.10 -4.59 2.51
CA GLN A 194 24.95 -3.85 3.76
C GLN A 194 26.00 -2.74 3.90
N SER A 195 25.56 -1.62 4.45
CA SER A 195 26.42 -0.54 4.91
C SER A 195 25.91 -0.03 6.26
N THR A 196 26.49 1.04 6.77
CA THR A 196 26.09 1.70 8.03
C THR A 196 25.50 3.08 7.76
N TYR A 197 24.48 3.46 8.51
CA TYR A 197 23.70 4.67 8.33
C TYR A 197 24.54 5.95 8.34
N THR A 198 25.60 5.98 9.14
CA THR A 198 26.49 7.15 9.27
C THR A 198 27.61 7.19 8.23
N SER A 199 27.76 6.15 7.40
CA SER A 199 28.80 6.12 6.39
C SER A 199 28.43 6.97 5.18
N HIS A 200 29.39 7.80 4.76
CA HIS A 200 29.36 8.57 3.50
C HIS A 200 30.26 7.95 2.43
N GLU A 201 30.77 6.75 2.68
CA GLU A 201 31.58 5.98 1.75
C GLU A 201 31.10 4.52 1.78
N ALA A 202 30.95 3.91 0.61
CA ALA A 202 30.65 2.51 0.42
C ALA A 202 31.50 1.96 -0.72
N THR A 203 32.16 0.82 -0.47
CA THR A 203 32.90 0.08 -1.50
C THR A 203 32.07 -1.14 -1.88
N CYS A 204 31.69 -1.24 -3.15
CA CYS A 204 30.92 -2.37 -3.65
C CYS A 204 31.74 -3.66 -3.55
N PRO A 205 31.23 -4.72 -2.88
CA PRO A 205 31.96 -5.98 -2.75
C PRO A 205 32.07 -6.77 -4.07
N ALA A 206 31.23 -6.47 -5.07
CA ALA A 206 31.22 -7.18 -6.35
C ALA A 206 32.13 -6.55 -7.41
N CYS A 207 32.08 -5.23 -7.59
CA CYS A 207 32.87 -4.54 -8.63
C CYS A 207 33.96 -3.61 -8.08
N GLY A 208 34.02 -3.38 -6.77
CA GLY A 208 35.00 -2.49 -6.14
C GLY A 208 34.70 -0.99 -6.28
N ASN A 209 33.57 -0.58 -6.89
CA ASN A 209 33.24 0.84 -7.01
C ASN A 209 33.08 1.50 -5.63
N GLU A 210 33.69 2.67 -5.46
CA GLU A 210 33.64 3.49 -4.25
C GLU A 210 32.74 4.72 -4.50
N TYR A 211 31.75 4.93 -3.63
CA TYR A 211 30.77 6.01 -3.79
C TYR A 211 30.13 6.40 -2.46
N ASP A 212 29.54 7.61 -2.38
CA ASP A 212 28.69 7.99 -1.26
C ASP A 212 27.25 7.47 -1.49
N PRO A 213 26.74 6.52 -0.69
CA PRO A 213 25.41 5.99 -0.87
C PRO A 213 24.30 7.04 -0.64
N TRP A 214 24.60 8.18 -0.01
CA TRP A 214 23.65 9.27 0.21
C TRP A 214 23.58 10.27 -0.96
N VAL A 215 24.49 10.15 -1.93
CA VAL A 215 24.57 11.07 -3.08
C VAL A 215 24.13 10.35 -4.35
N GLY A 216 22.90 10.61 -4.78
CA GLY A 216 22.40 10.20 -6.09
C GLY A 216 22.53 11.31 -7.14
N ARG A 217 22.16 11.00 -8.38
CA ARG A 217 22.17 11.98 -9.49
C ARG A 217 21.05 13.02 -9.42
N VAL A 218 20.05 12.82 -8.54
CA VAL A 218 18.90 13.73 -8.38
C VAL A 218 19.04 14.60 -7.13
N LYS A 219 18.90 15.92 -7.32
CA LYS A 219 18.78 16.91 -6.24
C LYS A 219 17.55 17.79 -6.49
N GLY A 220 16.50 17.59 -5.68
CA GLY A 220 15.24 18.31 -5.87
C GLY A 220 14.55 17.90 -7.17
N SER A 221 14.35 18.84 -8.08
CA SER A 221 13.76 18.64 -9.41
C SER A 221 14.78 18.56 -10.55
N VAL A 222 16.08 18.45 -10.21
CA VAL A 222 17.19 18.45 -11.16
C VAL A 222 17.89 17.09 -11.12
N VAL A 223 18.20 16.56 -12.31
CA VAL A 223 19.04 15.38 -12.51
C VAL A 223 20.35 15.79 -13.19
N THR A 224 21.44 15.13 -12.83
CA THR A 224 22.78 15.35 -13.42
C THR A 224 23.14 14.16 -14.31
N ASP A 225 23.64 14.42 -15.50
CA ASP A 225 24.14 13.40 -16.43
C ASP A 225 25.61 13.03 -16.16
N GLU A 226 26.18 12.07 -16.90
CA GLU A 226 27.56 11.61 -16.70
C GLU A 226 28.62 12.70 -16.99
N GLU A 227 28.30 13.66 -17.86
CA GLU A 227 29.15 14.79 -18.19
C GLU A 227 29.08 15.91 -17.12
N GLY A 228 28.18 15.78 -16.14
CA GLY A 228 27.97 16.78 -15.09
C GLY A 228 26.99 17.90 -15.45
N ASN A 229 26.33 17.83 -16.61
CA ASN A 229 25.30 18.78 -16.99
C ASN A 229 24.02 18.54 -16.18
N LYS A 230 23.31 19.64 -15.89
CA LYS A 230 22.11 19.64 -15.04
C LYS A 230 20.86 19.87 -15.85
N HIS A 231 19.89 18.99 -15.70
CA HIS A 231 18.63 19.02 -16.41
C HIS A 231 17.47 19.07 -15.43
N LYS A 232 16.45 19.89 -15.69
CA LYS A 232 15.21 19.79 -14.93
C LYS A 232 14.49 18.53 -15.38
N ILE A 233 14.09 17.69 -14.43
CA ILE A 233 13.41 16.42 -14.74
C ILE A 233 12.15 16.68 -15.57
N LYS A 234 11.42 17.76 -15.26
CA LYS A 234 10.21 18.14 -16.00
C LYS A 234 10.46 18.40 -17.49
N ASP A 235 11.66 18.83 -17.86
CA ASP A 235 12.02 19.12 -19.26
C ASP A 235 12.43 17.84 -20.01
N LEU A 236 12.66 16.72 -19.29
CA LEU A 236 13.06 15.42 -19.82
C LEU A 236 11.91 14.39 -19.83
N VAL A 237 10.77 14.71 -19.22
CA VAL A 237 9.58 13.84 -19.21
C VAL A 237 8.57 14.33 -20.25
N ASN A 238 7.82 13.39 -20.80
CA ASN A 238 6.75 13.69 -21.74
C ASN A 238 5.41 13.73 -20.98
N SER A 239 4.57 14.73 -21.22
CA SER A 239 3.23 14.78 -20.61
C SER A 239 2.23 13.82 -21.27
N SER A 240 2.58 13.15 -22.37
CA SER A 240 1.71 12.17 -23.03
C SER A 240 1.93 10.73 -22.58
N GLU A 241 3.10 10.39 -22.02
CA GLU A 241 3.46 9.02 -21.66
C GLU A 241 4.35 9.02 -20.39
N PRO A 242 4.11 8.09 -19.44
CA PRO A 242 4.95 7.96 -18.26
C PRO A 242 6.43 7.67 -18.60
N PRO A 243 7.38 8.09 -17.75
CA PRO A 243 8.77 7.66 -17.88
C PRO A 243 8.89 6.14 -17.74
N LYS A 244 9.91 5.56 -18.39
CA LYS A 244 10.22 4.15 -18.21
C LYS A 244 10.58 3.86 -16.76
N GLU A 245 10.25 2.68 -16.29
CA GLU A 245 10.66 2.20 -14.97
C GLU A 245 11.73 1.12 -15.11
N ARG A 246 12.63 1.04 -14.13
CA ARG A 246 13.67 0.02 -14.05
C ARG A 246 13.62 -0.66 -12.68
N LEU A 247 13.44 -1.98 -12.68
CA LEU A 247 13.58 -2.81 -11.49
C LEU A 247 15.06 -2.83 -11.10
N TYR A 248 15.39 -2.42 -9.88
CA TYR A 248 16.79 -2.28 -9.46
C TYR A 248 17.16 -3.08 -8.20
N ALA A 249 16.17 -3.49 -7.39
CA ALA A 249 16.40 -4.34 -6.22
C ALA A 249 15.11 -5.06 -5.82
N MET A 250 15.25 -6.04 -4.94
CA MET A 250 14.13 -6.77 -4.35
C MET A 250 14.34 -7.03 -2.86
N LEU A 251 13.25 -7.24 -2.12
CA LEU A 251 13.26 -7.84 -0.80
C LEU A 251 12.50 -9.16 -0.85
N ALA A 252 13.20 -10.27 -0.68
CA ALA A 252 12.62 -11.61 -0.56
C ALA A 252 12.57 -12.08 0.89
N VAL A 253 11.70 -13.05 1.15
CA VAL A 253 11.62 -13.76 2.43
C VAL A 253 11.72 -15.25 2.19
N ASP A 254 12.67 -15.88 2.88
CA ASP A 254 12.88 -17.32 2.77
C ASP A 254 11.86 -18.11 3.61
N LYS A 255 11.94 -19.44 3.53
CA LYS A 255 11.05 -20.36 4.27
C LYS A 255 11.16 -20.24 5.79
N LYS A 256 12.23 -19.64 6.33
CA LYS A 256 12.43 -19.41 7.77
C LYS A 256 11.87 -18.06 8.22
N GLY A 257 11.49 -17.20 7.27
CA GLY A 257 11.03 -15.84 7.55
C GLY A 257 12.15 -14.80 7.55
N ASP A 258 13.37 -15.18 7.15
CA ASP A 258 14.50 -14.26 7.08
C ASP A 258 14.41 -13.40 5.82
N LYS A 259 14.77 -12.12 5.96
CA LYS A 259 14.67 -11.10 4.90
C LYS A 259 15.97 -10.97 4.13
N HIS A 260 15.88 -11.04 2.81
CA HIS A 260 17.01 -10.95 1.89
C HIS A 260 16.81 -9.78 0.95
N PHE A 261 17.68 -8.78 1.01
CA PHE A 261 17.74 -7.73 -0.01
C PHE A 261 18.65 -8.20 -1.13
N LEU A 262 18.15 -8.17 -2.37
CA LEU A 262 18.77 -8.84 -3.49
C LEU A 262 18.94 -7.88 -4.68
N ARG A 263 20.05 -8.08 -5.39
CA ARG A 263 20.20 -7.62 -6.76
C ARG A 263 19.18 -8.35 -7.66
N VAL A 264 18.72 -7.65 -8.68
CA VAL A 264 17.84 -8.21 -9.72
C VAL A 264 18.65 -9.13 -10.63
N SER A 265 18.20 -10.37 -10.77
CA SER A 265 18.80 -11.38 -11.64
C SER A 265 18.09 -11.45 -12.99
N GLU A 266 18.68 -12.18 -13.94
CA GLU A 266 18.04 -12.43 -15.24
C GLU A 266 16.70 -13.18 -15.07
N TYR A 267 16.62 -14.10 -14.11
CA TYR A 267 15.37 -14.80 -13.78
C TYR A 267 14.24 -13.83 -13.44
N ASP A 268 14.54 -12.76 -12.70
CA ASP A 268 13.52 -11.78 -12.28
C ASP A 268 13.08 -10.88 -13.43
N LEU A 269 14.01 -10.56 -14.33
CA LEU A 269 13.75 -9.81 -15.57
C LEU A 269 12.90 -10.64 -16.53
N ASP A 270 13.24 -11.91 -16.73
CA ASP A 270 12.46 -12.87 -17.53
C ASP A 270 11.05 -13.04 -16.95
N LEU A 271 10.92 -13.18 -15.64
CA LEU A 271 9.63 -13.30 -14.97
C LEU A 271 8.76 -12.04 -15.19
N TYR A 272 9.37 -10.86 -15.19
CA TYR A 272 8.66 -9.61 -15.51
C TYR A 272 8.27 -9.53 -16.99
N ALA A 273 9.18 -9.85 -17.91
CA ALA A 273 8.93 -9.83 -19.35
C ALA A 273 7.84 -10.83 -19.77
N ASN A 274 7.77 -11.98 -19.10
CA ASN A 274 6.68 -12.94 -19.27
C ASN A 274 5.33 -12.35 -18.83
N ALA A 275 5.30 -11.63 -17.70
CA ALA A 275 4.09 -10.95 -17.24
C ALA A 275 3.65 -9.83 -18.19
N GLU A 276 4.58 -9.08 -18.79
CA GLU A 276 4.30 -8.11 -19.85
C GLU A 276 3.63 -8.77 -21.06
N SER A 277 4.28 -9.82 -21.60
CA SER A 277 3.79 -10.55 -22.77
C SER A 277 2.41 -11.16 -22.53
N GLU A 278 2.18 -11.75 -21.35
CA GLU A 278 0.90 -12.35 -20.99
C GLU A 278 -0.19 -11.30 -20.81
N LEU A 279 0.13 -10.15 -20.19
CA LEU A 279 -0.83 -9.05 -20.04
C LEU A 279 -1.27 -8.50 -21.41
N GLU A 280 -0.34 -8.35 -22.35
CA GLU A 280 -0.64 -7.90 -23.72
C GLU A 280 -1.54 -8.90 -24.46
N ALA A 281 -1.33 -10.19 -24.25
CA ALA A 281 -2.13 -11.25 -24.88
C ALA A 281 -3.49 -11.49 -24.19
N SER A 282 -3.74 -10.91 -23.03
CA SER A 282 -4.91 -11.21 -22.20
C SER A 282 -5.99 -10.12 -22.25
N ASP A 283 -7.25 -10.56 -22.29
CA ASP A 283 -8.40 -9.70 -22.03
C ASP A 283 -8.79 -9.80 -20.54
N LEU A 284 -8.13 -8.98 -19.72
CA LEU A 284 -8.35 -8.93 -18.27
C LEU A 284 -8.99 -7.61 -17.84
N PRO A 285 -9.90 -7.65 -16.85
CA PRO A 285 -10.44 -6.46 -16.24
C PRO A 285 -9.29 -5.68 -15.57
N ASN A 286 -8.96 -4.52 -16.15
CA ASN A 286 -7.93 -3.61 -15.67
C ASN A 286 -8.54 -2.23 -15.41
N PRO A 287 -7.88 -1.37 -14.61
CA PRO A 287 -8.34 0.00 -14.41
C PRO A 287 -8.58 0.71 -15.75
N LEU A 288 -9.80 1.22 -15.93
CA LEU A 288 -10.23 1.94 -17.13
C LEU A 288 -10.33 3.44 -16.86
N GLY A 289 -10.30 4.22 -17.93
CA GLY A 289 -10.55 5.66 -17.89
C GLY A 289 -9.30 6.51 -17.71
N GLU A 290 -9.50 7.80 -17.96
CA GLU A 290 -8.48 8.84 -17.81
C GLU A 290 -8.48 9.39 -16.37
N ILE A 291 -7.35 9.95 -15.99
CA ILE A 291 -7.21 10.72 -14.75
C ILE A 291 -7.67 12.14 -15.05
N ASP A 292 -8.79 12.53 -14.45
CA ASP A 292 -9.33 13.89 -14.58
C ASP A 292 -8.38 14.93 -13.97
N SER A 293 -8.45 16.16 -14.48
CA SER A 293 -7.69 17.27 -13.91
C SER A 293 -8.17 17.58 -12.49
N GLY A 294 -7.23 17.93 -11.62
CA GLY A 294 -7.50 18.25 -10.24
C GLY A 294 -6.22 18.42 -9.44
N TYR A 295 -6.31 19.05 -8.27
CA TYR A 295 -5.14 19.50 -7.51
C TYR A 295 -4.03 18.44 -7.33
N ASN A 296 -4.39 17.22 -6.92
CA ASN A 296 -3.44 16.11 -6.77
C ASN A 296 -3.25 15.26 -8.03
N ALA A 297 -4.15 15.39 -9.00
CA ALA A 297 -4.14 14.62 -10.25
C ALA A 297 -3.30 15.31 -11.34
N ASP A 298 -3.16 16.64 -11.29
CA ASP A 298 -2.36 17.39 -12.25
C ASP A 298 -0.86 17.12 -12.07
N GLN A 299 -0.41 16.74 -10.87
CA GLN A 299 0.97 16.36 -10.63
C GLN A 299 1.37 15.09 -11.41
N PRO A 300 0.72 13.91 -11.25
CA PRO A 300 1.04 12.73 -12.05
C PRO A 300 0.82 12.97 -13.55
N ARG A 301 -0.23 13.69 -13.95
CA ARG A 301 -0.48 14.04 -15.37
C ARG A 301 0.65 14.87 -15.98
N ALA A 302 1.24 15.79 -15.22
CA ALA A 302 2.40 16.56 -15.67
C ALA A 302 3.65 15.70 -15.94
N TYR A 303 3.65 14.46 -15.46
CA TYR A 303 4.70 13.45 -15.71
C TYR A 303 4.21 12.34 -16.66
N GLY A 304 3.10 12.53 -17.36
CA GLY A 304 2.64 11.58 -18.40
C GLY A 304 1.68 10.48 -17.92
N PHE A 305 1.39 10.40 -16.62
CA PHE A 305 0.40 9.47 -16.09
C PHE A 305 -1.01 10.02 -16.31
N ASN A 306 -1.65 9.60 -17.41
CA ASN A 306 -2.92 10.15 -17.88
C ASN A 306 -4.09 9.16 -17.72
N LYS A 307 -3.82 7.88 -17.49
CA LYS A 307 -4.83 6.82 -17.30
C LYS A 307 -4.63 6.15 -15.96
N TRP A 308 -5.70 5.63 -15.37
CA TRP A 308 -5.60 4.88 -14.10
C TRP A 308 -4.70 3.65 -14.22
N ARG A 309 -4.63 3.04 -15.41
CA ARG A 309 -3.74 1.92 -15.71
C ARG A 309 -2.26 2.29 -15.65
N ASP A 310 -1.91 3.56 -15.90
CA ASP A 310 -0.51 4.02 -15.94
C ASP A 310 0.16 3.97 -14.55
N LEU A 311 -0.63 3.89 -13.47
CA LEU A 311 -0.15 3.87 -12.09
C LEU A 311 0.27 2.47 -11.61
N TYR A 312 0.31 1.50 -12.52
CA TYR A 312 0.62 0.10 -12.22
C TYR A 312 1.60 -0.44 -13.25
N ASN A 313 2.53 -1.29 -12.79
CA ASN A 313 3.37 -2.05 -13.72
C ASN A 313 2.63 -3.26 -14.30
N ALA A 314 3.21 -3.90 -15.31
CA ALA A 314 2.55 -5.00 -16.01
C ALA A 314 2.25 -6.21 -15.11
N ARG A 315 3.18 -6.55 -14.20
CA ARG A 315 3.00 -7.65 -13.23
C ARG A 315 1.82 -7.40 -12.30
N GLU A 316 1.65 -6.16 -11.84
CA GLU A 316 0.52 -5.76 -10.98
C GLU A 316 -0.80 -5.85 -11.74
N LEU A 317 -0.86 -5.32 -12.95
CA LEU A 317 -2.06 -5.38 -13.80
C LEU A 317 -2.45 -6.82 -14.13
N LEU A 318 -1.49 -7.68 -14.44
CA LEU A 318 -1.75 -9.10 -14.68
C LEU A 318 -2.30 -9.78 -13.41
N SER A 319 -1.63 -9.58 -12.27
CA SER A 319 -2.04 -10.17 -10.98
C SER A 319 -3.44 -9.73 -10.58
N LEU A 320 -3.70 -8.41 -10.61
CA LEU A 320 -4.99 -7.84 -10.22
C LEU A 320 -6.08 -8.20 -11.22
N GLY A 321 -5.78 -8.22 -12.52
CA GLY A 321 -6.72 -8.59 -13.57
C GLY A 321 -7.17 -10.05 -13.48
N LEU A 322 -6.23 -10.97 -13.21
CA LEU A 322 -6.55 -12.39 -12.97
C LEU A 322 -7.46 -12.56 -11.75
N LEU A 323 -7.12 -11.89 -10.64
CA LEU A 323 -7.91 -11.92 -9.43
C LEU A 323 -9.31 -11.33 -9.64
N ALA A 324 -9.40 -10.15 -10.26
CA ALA A 324 -10.66 -9.48 -10.54
C ALA A 324 -11.54 -10.31 -11.47
N LYS A 325 -10.97 -10.98 -12.49
CA LYS A 325 -11.71 -11.89 -13.37
C LYS A 325 -12.37 -13.04 -12.59
N SER A 326 -11.66 -13.67 -11.65
CA SER A 326 -12.21 -14.77 -10.84
C SER A 326 -13.20 -14.27 -9.77
N ILE A 327 -13.03 -13.05 -9.24
CA ILE A 327 -14.02 -12.44 -8.34
C ILE A 327 -15.33 -12.12 -9.08
N LEU A 328 -15.26 -11.64 -10.32
CA LEU A 328 -16.43 -11.28 -11.13
C LEU A 328 -17.29 -12.47 -11.60
N THR A 329 -16.90 -13.70 -11.27
CA THR A 329 -17.70 -14.91 -11.49
C THR A 329 -18.48 -15.36 -10.25
N ILE A 330 -18.22 -14.78 -9.07
CA ILE A 330 -18.97 -15.11 -7.85
C ILE A 330 -20.45 -14.76 -8.06
N GLY A 331 -21.32 -15.76 -7.84
CA GLY A 331 -22.78 -15.59 -7.93
C GLY A 331 -23.36 -15.56 -9.34
N LYS A 332 -22.56 -15.87 -10.38
CA LYS A 332 -23.05 -16.22 -11.73
C LYS A 332 -23.24 -17.72 -11.86
#